data_AF-A0A7X7MKG6-F1
#
_entry.id   AF-A0A7X7MKG6-F1
#
_cell.length_a   1.000
_cell.length_b   1.000
_cell.length_c   1.000
_cell.angle_alpha   90.00
_cell.angle_beta   90.00
_cell.angle_gamma   90.00
#
_symmetry.space_group_name_H-M   'P 1'
#
loop_
_entity.id
_entity.type
_entity.pdbx_description
1 polymer ?
#
loop_
_entity_poly.entity_id
_entity_poly.type
_entity_poly.pdbx_seq_one_letter_code
_entity_poly.pdbx_strand_id
1 'polypeptide(L)'
;MTAPAQIRIEAGPHPRKDCPLCCPAPAGLDQQRHYALQDSRGHRLPVQILAPGTAAAKLFFVLPVLPARQSRTYSLVPSSRPRRILELREHQDTLEVLSHGKLFTTLHTGRKWVRPFLYPLNGPTGS
;
A
#
# COMPACT_ATOMS: atom_id res chain seq x y z
N MET A 1 -16.62 -22.18 -8.37
CA MET A 1 -15.94 -21.25 -7.45
C MET A 1 -14.46 -21.26 -7.80
N THR A 2 -13.91 -20.15 -8.30
CA THR A 2 -12.47 -20.05 -8.62
C THR A 2 -11.69 -19.95 -7.32
N ALA A 3 -10.63 -20.75 -7.17
CA ALA A 3 -9.75 -20.66 -6.00
C ALA A 3 -9.17 -19.24 -5.86
N PRO A 4 -9.03 -18.70 -4.64
CA PRO A 4 -8.44 -17.38 -4.45
C PRO A 4 -6.99 -17.38 -4.94
N ALA A 5 -6.62 -16.33 -5.68
CA ALA A 5 -5.25 -16.17 -6.15
C ALA A 5 -4.27 -16.14 -4.97
N GLN A 6 -3.14 -16.83 -5.11
CA GLN A 6 -2.13 -16.94 -4.06
C GLN A 6 -0.84 -16.22 -4.43
N ILE A 7 -0.21 -15.64 -3.43
CA ILE A 7 1.09 -14.97 -3.55
C ILE A 7 2.02 -15.61 -2.54
N ARG A 8 3.13 -16.17 -3.03
CA ARG A 8 4.20 -16.70 -2.19
C ARG A 8 5.34 -15.70 -2.14
N ILE A 9 5.77 -15.38 -0.93
CA ILE A 9 6.87 -14.46 -0.68
C ILE A 9 7.99 -15.27 -0.05
N GLU A 10 9.21 -15.10 -0.56
CA GLU A 10 10.40 -15.78 -0.08
C GLU A 10 11.43 -14.76 0.40
N ALA A 11 11.84 -14.87 1.67
CA ALA A 11 12.97 -14.13 2.17
C ALA A 11 14.27 -14.86 1.79
N GLY A 12 15.21 -14.12 1.23
CA GLY A 12 16.56 -14.61 0.98
C GLY A 12 17.39 -14.72 2.28
N PRO A 13 18.71 -14.53 2.24
CA PRO A 13 19.58 -14.70 3.40
C PRO A 13 19.35 -13.66 4.51
N HIS A 14 18.67 -12.56 4.22
CA HIS A 14 18.36 -11.51 5.19
C HIS A 14 16.86 -11.46 5.51
N PRO A 15 16.48 -11.17 6.76
CA PRO A 15 15.08 -10.96 7.10
C PRO A 15 14.54 -9.73 6.35
N ARG A 16 13.24 -9.75 6.05
CA ARG A 16 12.52 -8.61 5.49
C ARG A 16 11.68 -7.99 6.61
N LYS A 17 11.88 -6.71 6.89
CA LYS A 17 11.10 -5.95 7.88
C LYS A 17 10.62 -4.66 7.23
N ASP A 18 9.33 -4.34 7.45
CA ASP A 18 8.65 -3.15 6.90
C ASP A 18 8.95 -2.93 5.41
N CYS A 19 9.00 -4.04 4.67
CA CYS A 19 9.56 -4.07 3.33
C CYS A 19 8.45 -3.85 2.29
N PRO A 20 8.49 -2.76 1.50
CA PRO A 20 7.53 -2.57 0.42
C PRO A 20 7.79 -3.59 -0.70
N LEU A 21 6.72 -4.23 -1.15
CA LEU A 21 6.76 -5.23 -2.22
C LEU A 21 5.78 -4.84 -3.33
N CYS A 22 6.15 -5.22 -4.56
CA CYS A 22 5.25 -5.16 -5.70
C CYS A 22 5.33 -6.45 -6.52
N CYS A 23 4.19 -6.84 -7.10
CA CYS A 23 4.11 -7.97 -8.01
C CYS A 23 2.95 -7.77 -9.01
N PRO A 24 2.91 -8.51 -10.12
CA PRO A 24 1.77 -8.49 -11.03
C PRO A 24 0.46 -8.84 -10.30
N ALA A 25 -0.60 -8.11 -10.59
CA ALA A 25 -1.92 -8.45 -10.07
C ALA A 25 -2.51 -9.63 -10.86
N PRO A 26 -3.20 -10.57 -10.20
CA PRO A 26 -3.96 -11.62 -10.88
C PRO A 26 -4.96 -11.03 -11.90
N ALA A 27 -5.14 -11.71 -13.02
CA ALA A 27 -6.17 -11.35 -13.99
C ALA A 27 -7.57 -11.59 -13.42
N GLY A 28 -8.57 -10.86 -13.93
CA GLY A 28 -9.98 -11.08 -13.59
C GLY A 28 -10.41 -10.55 -12.21
N LEU A 29 -9.61 -9.71 -11.55
CA LEU A 29 -10.05 -9.01 -10.33
C LEU A 29 -11.17 -8.02 -10.66
N ASP A 30 -12.25 -8.09 -9.87
CA ASP A 30 -13.33 -7.10 -9.89
C ASP A 30 -12.78 -5.74 -9.44
N GLN A 31 -12.84 -4.75 -10.34
CA GLN A 31 -12.29 -3.40 -10.15
C GLN A 31 -13.09 -2.57 -9.13
N GLN A 32 -14.34 -2.95 -8.86
CA GLN A 32 -15.20 -2.28 -7.88
C GLN A 32 -14.99 -2.83 -6.46
N ARG A 33 -14.22 -3.91 -6.30
CA ARG A 33 -13.92 -4.51 -5.01
C ARG A 33 -12.58 -4.07 -4.47
N HIS A 34 -12.51 -4.09 -3.14
CA HIS A 34 -11.26 -3.98 -2.41
C HIS A 34 -10.76 -5.36 -2.03
N TYR A 35 -9.46 -5.50 -1.88
CA TYR A 35 -8.82 -6.76 -1.54
C TYR A 35 -7.86 -6.57 -0.37
N ALA A 36 -7.49 -7.69 0.25
CA ALA A 36 -6.43 -7.79 1.23
C ALA A 36 -5.66 -9.09 0.98
N LEU A 37 -4.42 -9.16 1.48
CA LEU A 37 -3.66 -10.40 1.52
C LEU A 37 -3.86 -11.06 2.87
N GLN A 38 -4.39 -12.28 2.89
CA GLN A 38 -4.66 -13.03 4.11
C GLN A 38 -3.75 -14.25 4.22
N ASP A 39 -3.03 -14.40 5.32
CA ASP A 39 -2.24 -15.59 5.60
C ASP A 39 -3.08 -16.75 6.18
N SER A 40 -2.46 -17.91 6.39
CA SER A 40 -3.12 -19.10 6.95
C SER A 40 -3.61 -18.92 8.40
N ARG A 41 -3.12 -17.91 9.12
CA ARG A 41 -3.54 -17.58 10.49
C ARG A 41 -4.66 -16.52 10.50
N GLY A 42 -5.08 -16.05 9.33
CA GLY A 42 -6.12 -15.02 9.19
C GLY A 42 -5.61 -13.59 9.30
N HIS A 43 -4.29 -13.37 9.42
CA HIS A 43 -3.74 -12.02 9.43
C HIS A 43 -3.88 -11.40 8.05
N ARG A 44 -4.46 -10.19 7.99
CA ARG A 44 -4.66 -9.41 6.78
C ARG A 44 -3.64 -8.29 6.62
N LEU A 45 -3.04 -8.20 5.44
CA LEU A 45 -2.26 -7.04 5.00
C LEU A 45 -3.09 -6.19 4.03
N PRO A 46 -3.09 -4.86 4.17
CA PRO A 46 -3.67 -3.98 3.18
C PRO A 46 -2.89 -4.10 1.86
N VAL A 47 -3.60 -4.05 0.73
CA VAL A 47 -3.00 -4.07 -0.60
C VAL A 47 -3.60 -2.96 -1.45
N GLN A 48 -2.76 -2.31 -2.24
CA GLN A 48 -3.16 -1.34 -3.24
C GLN A 48 -2.97 -1.95 -4.63
N ILE A 49 -3.96 -1.78 -5.50
CA ILE A 49 -3.89 -2.20 -6.90
C ILE A 49 -3.65 -0.95 -7.75
N LEU A 50 -2.55 -0.93 -8.49
CA LEU A 50 -2.27 0.10 -9.49
C LEU A 50 -2.80 -0.37 -10.85
N ALA A 51 -3.40 0.55 -11.63
CA ALA A 51 -3.98 0.28 -12.94
C ALA A 51 -4.91 -0.96 -12.98
N PRO A 52 -5.91 -1.07 -12.07
CA PRO A 52 -6.78 -2.23 -11.98
C PRO A 52 -7.49 -2.51 -13.31
N GLY A 53 -7.64 -3.80 -13.67
CA GLY A 53 -8.30 -4.22 -14.89
C GLY A 53 -7.46 -4.17 -16.17
N THR A 54 -6.20 -3.76 -16.06
CA THR A 54 -5.26 -3.74 -17.20
C THR A 54 -4.27 -4.89 -17.12
N ALA A 55 -3.65 -5.25 -18.25
CA ALA A 55 -2.54 -6.23 -18.26
C ALA A 55 -1.31 -5.74 -17.47
N ALA A 56 -1.21 -4.44 -17.20
CA ALA A 56 -0.14 -3.83 -16.42
C ALA A 56 -0.49 -3.69 -14.92
N ALA A 57 -1.60 -4.28 -14.46
CA ALA A 57 -2.04 -4.18 -13.08
C ALA A 57 -0.98 -4.74 -12.11
N LYS A 58 -0.73 -4.00 -11.03
CA LYS A 58 0.26 -4.38 -10.00
C LYS A 58 -0.34 -4.31 -8.60
N LEU A 59 0.03 -5.27 -7.76
CA LEU A 59 -0.24 -5.24 -6.33
C LEU A 59 0.94 -4.59 -5.61
N PHE A 60 0.63 -3.69 -4.68
CA PHE A 60 1.56 -3.04 -3.78
C PHE A 60 1.13 -3.28 -2.34
N PHE A 61 2.07 -3.69 -1.49
CA PHE A 61 1.82 -3.91 -0.07
C PHE A 61 3.13 -3.85 0.72
N VAL A 62 3.03 -3.69 2.03
CA VAL A 62 4.19 -3.69 2.94
C VAL A 62 4.19 -5.01 3.72
N LEU A 63 5.30 -5.73 3.66
CA LEU A 63 5.53 -6.94 4.44
C LEU A 63 6.08 -6.55 5.83
N PRO A 64 5.34 -6.80 6.93
CA PRO A 64 5.78 -6.35 8.26
C PRO A 64 7.05 -7.06 8.72
N VAL A 65 7.05 -8.39 8.67
CA VAL A 65 8.22 -9.21 8.98
C VAL A 65 8.14 -10.57 8.30
N LEU A 66 9.27 -10.99 7.72
CA LEU A 66 9.53 -12.35 7.27
C LEU A 66 10.98 -12.71 7.62
N PRO A 67 11.21 -13.69 8.51
CA PRO A 67 12.57 -14.11 8.86
C PRO A 67 13.37 -14.59 7.65
N ALA A 68 14.70 -14.50 7.74
CA ALA A 68 15.59 -14.99 6.70
C ALA A 68 15.30 -16.45 6.33
N ARG A 69 15.41 -16.77 5.03
CA ARG A 69 15.21 -18.11 4.45
C ARG A 69 13.82 -18.71 4.68
N GLN A 70 12.85 -17.92 5.15
CA GLN A 70 11.47 -18.36 5.28
C GLN A 70 10.64 -17.92 4.08
N SER A 71 9.53 -18.63 3.88
CA SER A 71 8.52 -18.23 2.93
C SER A 71 7.16 -18.11 3.60
N ARG A 72 6.29 -17.27 3.06
CA ARG A 72 4.90 -17.16 3.51
C ARG A 72 3.99 -17.00 2.30
N THR A 73 2.89 -17.74 2.33
CA THR A 73 1.84 -17.66 1.31
C THR A 73 0.67 -16.86 1.82
N TYR A 74 0.17 -15.98 0.97
CA TYR A 74 -1.01 -15.17 1.20
C TYR A 74 -2.05 -15.48 0.14
N SER A 75 -3.31 -15.53 0.53
CA SER A 75 -4.44 -15.54 -0.39
C SER A 75 -4.96 -14.12 -0.59
N LEU A 76 -5.19 -13.73 -1.83
CA LEU A 76 -5.86 -12.47 -2.13
C LEU A 76 -7.37 -12.65 -1.91
N VAL A 77 -7.91 -11.96 -0.91
CA VAL A 77 -9.30 -12.09 -0.48
C VAL A 77 -10.04 -10.76 -0.64
N PRO A 78 -11.36 -10.77 -0.92
CA PRO A 78 -12.16 -9.56 -0.84
C PRO A 78 -12.07 -8.93 0.55
N SER A 79 -12.00 -7.61 0.57
CA SER A 79 -11.97 -6.80 1.78
C SER A 79 -13.04 -5.74 1.70
N SER A 80 -13.55 -5.32 2.86
CA SER A 80 -14.34 -4.09 2.94
C SER A 80 -13.51 -2.91 2.47
N ARG A 81 -14.17 -1.92 1.88
CA ARG A 81 -13.53 -0.66 1.49
C ARG A 81 -12.73 -0.10 2.68
N PRO A 82 -11.41 0.12 2.53
CA PRO A 82 -10.66 0.79 3.57
C PRO A 82 -11.30 2.16 3.78
N ARG A 83 -11.40 2.59 5.04
CA ARG A 83 -11.81 3.97 5.34
C ARG A 83 -10.86 4.88 4.56
N ARG A 84 -11.39 5.88 3.82
CA ARG A 84 -10.56 6.94 3.23
C ARG A 84 -10.01 7.78 4.37
N ILE A 85 -8.96 7.28 5.00
CA ILE A 85 -8.28 7.95 6.11
C ILE A 85 -7.41 9.05 5.53
N LEU A 86 -6.77 8.81 4.38
CA LEU A 86 -5.92 9.78 3.72
C LEU A 86 -6.50 10.15 2.35
N GLU A 87 -6.50 11.44 2.06
CA GLU A 87 -6.86 12.02 0.77
C GLU A 87 -5.77 12.97 0.31
N LEU A 88 -5.55 13.01 -1.01
CA LEU A 88 -4.62 13.93 -1.64
C LEU A 88 -5.44 14.90 -2.49
N ARG A 89 -5.21 16.21 -2.33
CA ARG A 89 -5.76 17.23 -3.22
C ARG A 89 -4.60 17.93 -3.91
N GLU A 90 -4.59 17.80 -5.23
CA GLU A 90 -3.59 18.43 -6.08
C GLU A 90 -3.98 19.86 -6.42
N HIS A 91 -3.00 20.74 -6.31
CA HIS A 91 -3.03 22.11 -6.82
C HIS A 91 -1.79 22.32 -7.70
N GLN A 92 -1.68 23.49 -8.32
CA GLN A 92 -0.61 23.79 -9.29
C GLN A 92 0.80 23.55 -8.72
N ASP A 93 1.04 23.96 -7.46
CA ASP A 93 2.37 23.96 -6.83
C ASP A 93 2.37 23.29 -5.44
N THR A 94 1.26 22.68 -5.06
CA THR A 94 1.09 22.05 -3.74
C THR A 94 0.24 20.79 -3.84
N LEU A 95 0.47 19.88 -2.91
CA LEU A 95 -0.37 18.72 -2.66
C LEU A 95 -0.81 18.74 -1.21
N GLU A 96 -2.10 18.97 -0.96
CA GLU A 96 -2.66 18.84 0.39
C GLU A 96 -2.82 17.36 0.71
N VAL A 97 -2.32 16.96 1.87
CA VAL A 97 -2.54 15.66 2.46
C VAL A 97 -3.58 15.85 3.56
N LEU A 98 -4.76 15.27 3.39
CA LEU A 98 -5.84 15.33 4.37
C LEU A 98 -5.93 14.01 5.12
N SER A 99 -6.08 14.08 6.44
CA SER A 99 -6.41 12.94 7.30
C SER A 99 -7.82 13.11 7.83
N HIS A 100 -8.70 12.13 7.60
CA HIS A 100 -10.11 12.19 8.01
C HIS A 100 -10.82 13.47 7.53
N GLY A 101 -10.53 13.91 6.31
CA GLY A 101 -11.09 15.13 5.70
C GLY A 101 -10.54 16.45 6.25
N LYS A 102 -9.60 16.42 7.20
CA LYS A 102 -8.91 17.60 7.74
C LYS A 102 -7.52 17.71 7.16
N LEU A 103 -7.07 18.94 6.83
CA LEU A 103 -5.70 19.17 6.37
C LEU A 103 -4.71 18.67 7.43
N PHE A 104 -3.85 17.74 7.04
CA PHE A 104 -2.82 17.16 7.91
C PHE A 104 -1.46 17.78 7.62
N THR A 105 -1.08 17.90 6.35
CA THR A 105 0.12 18.62 5.91
C THR A 105 -0.02 19.03 4.45
N THR A 106 0.86 19.90 3.98
CA THR A 106 0.95 20.31 2.58
C THR A 106 2.36 20.01 2.08
N LEU A 107 2.45 19.23 0.99
CA LEU A 107 3.68 19.10 0.24
C LEU A 107 3.77 20.29 -0.72
N HIS A 108 4.75 21.16 -0.52
CA HIS A 108 5.05 22.22 -1.47
C HIS A 108 5.99 21.69 -2.53
N THR A 109 5.60 21.78 -3.80
CA THR A 109 6.40 21.29 -4.95
C THR A 109 6.71 22.40 -5.96
N GLY A 110 6.17 23.60 -5.78
CA GLY A 110 6.35 24.71 -6.70
C GLY A 110 7.77 25.24 -6.79
N ARG A 111 8.11 25.77 -7.98
CA ARG A 111 9.44 26.31 -8.32
C ARG A 111 9.88 27.50 -7.48
N LYS A 112 8.95 28.13 -6.74
CA LYS A 112 9.24 29.20 -5.78
C LYS A 112 10.17 28.73 -4.65
N TRP A 113 10.17 27.43 -4.34
CA TRP A 113 10.96 26.84 -3.27
C TRP A 113 12.11 26.00 -3.81
N VAL A 114 13.25 26.03 -3.12
CA VAL A 114 14.49 25.37 -3.56
C VAL A 114 14.36 23.85 -3.66
N ARG A 115 13.46 23.24 -2.88
CA ARG A 115 13.18 21.81 -2.89
C ARG A 115 11.79 21.51 -2.34
N PRO A 116 11.18 20.37 -2.71
CA PRO A 116 9.93 19.96 -2.09
C PRO A 116 10.06 19.78 -0.58
N PHE A 117 9.04 20.22 0.17
CA PHE A 117 8.99 20.05 1.61
C PHE A 117 7.57 19.85 2.11
N LEU A 118 7.44 19.18 3.25
CA LEU A 118 6.22 19.03 4.02
C LEU A 118 6.36 19.87 5.29
N TYR A 119 5.25 20.32 5.86
CA TYR A 119 5.27 20.75 7.27
C TYR A 119 5.69 19.56 8.15
N PRO A 120 6.46 19.76 9.24
CA PRO A 120 6.95 18.68 10.09
C PRO A 120 5.85 17.68 10.46
N LEU A 121 6.14 16.40 10.22
CA LEU A 121 5.28 15.29 10.60
C LEU A 121 5.85 14.65 11.85
N ASN A 122 5.19 14.90 12.99
CA ASN A 122 5.56 14.24 14.23
C ASN A 122 5.02 12.80 14.21
N GLY A 123 5.93 11.83 14.11
CA GLY A 123 5.59 10.42 14.22
C GLY A 123 5.19 10.02 15.65
N PRO A 124 4.74 8.77 15.88
CA PRO A 124 4.34 8.29 17.21
C PRO A 124 5.43 8.38 18.27
N THR A 125 6.70 8.40 17.86
CA THR A 125 7.85 8.55 18.75
C THR A 125 8.27 9.99 18.97
N GLY A 126 7.62 10.95 18.30
CA GLY A 126 7.96 12.37 18.33
C GLY A 126 9.36 12.68 17.81
N SER A 127 9.53 13.92 17.39
CA SER A 127 10.76 14.66 17.60
C SER A 127 10.37 16.02 18.10
#